data_AF-A0A7C5JK13-F1
#
_entry.id   AF-A0A7C5JK13-F1
#
_cell.length_a   1.000
_cell.length_b   1.000
_cell.length_c   1.000
_cell.angle_alpha   90.00
_cell.angle_beta   90.00
_cell.angle_gamma   90.00
#
_symmetry.space_group_name_H-M   'P 1'
#
loop_
_entity.id
_entity.type
_entity.pdbx_description
1 polymer ?
#
loop_
_entity_poly.entity_id
_entity_poly.type
_entity_poly.pdbx_seq_one_letter_code
_entity_poly.pdbx_strand_id
1 'polypeptide(L)' 'NNPETAIEYGIRSIPTVLFLKNGEVVDRHVGTAPKTFFFEKVDSLLNS' A
#
# COMPACT_ATOMS: atom_id res chain seq x y z
N ASN A 1 -4.11 -5.13 -17.05
CA ASN A 1 -5.35 -4.54 -16.49
C ASN A 1 -5.94 -5.61 -15.61
N ASN A 2 -6.01 -5.39 -14.28
CA ASN A 2 -6.25 -6.46 -13.30
C ASN A 2 -7.37 -6.07 -12.31
N PRO A 3 -8.64 -5.98 -12.76
CA PRO A 3 -9.76 -5.56 -11.91
C PRO A 3 -10.09 -6.58 -10.79
N GLU A 4 -9.90 -7.87 -11.05
CA GLU A 4 -10.12 -8.93 -10.04
C GLU A 4 -9.19 -8.75 -8.84
N THR A 5 -7.90 -8.51 -9.09
CA THR A 5 -6.92 -8.21 -8.03
C THR A 5 -7.31 -6.96 -7.24
N ALA A 6 -7.82 -5.92 -7.90
CA ALA A 6 -8.29 -4.72 -7.20
C ALA A 6 -9.46 -5.04 -6.25
N ILE A 7 -10.38 -5.92 -6.65
CA ILE A 7 -11.50 -6.39 -5.82
C ILE A 7 -10.99 -7.25 -4.66
N GLU A 8 -10.08 -8.20 -4.92
CA GLU A 8 -9.48 -9.09 -3.91
C GLU A 8 -8.81 -8.28 -2.77
N TYR A 9 -8.09 -7.21 -3.11
CA TYR A 9 -7.46 -6.33 -2.13
C TYR A 9 -8.36 -5.18 -1.64
N GLY A 10 -9.63 -5.13 -2.04
CA GLY A 10 -10.59 -4.11 -1.60
C GLY A 10 -10.25 -2.68 -2.03
N ILE A 11 -9.58 -2.51 -3.17
CA ILE A 11 -9.22 -1.22 -3.76
C ILE A 11 -10.47 -0.59 -4.39
N ARG A 12 -11.00 0.46 -3.74
CA ARG A 12 -12.22 1.19 -4.15
C ARG A 12 -11.96 2.61 -4.64
N SER A 13 -10.73 3.09 -4.51
CA SER A 13 -10.33 4.45 -4.86
C SER A 13 -8.89 4.44 -5.36
N ILE A 14 -8.58 5.32 -6.31
CA ILE A 14 -7.24 5.42 -6.90
C ILE A 14 -6.65 6.82 -6.65
N PRO A 15 -5.32 6.94 -6.50
CA PRO A 15 -4.35 5.83 -6.34
C PRO A 15 -4.43 5.17 -4.95
N THR A 16 -4.11 3.88 -4.86
CA THR A 16 -3.95 3.15 -3.59
C THR A 16 -2.63 2.39 -3.62
N VAL A 17 -1.89 2.45 -2.52
CA VAL A 17 -0.63 1.73 -2.29
C VAL A 17 -0.82 0.76 -1.13
N LEU A 18 -0.52 -0.51 -1.35
CA LEU A 18 -0.53 -1.56 -0.33
C LEU A 18 0.90 -1.87 0.07
N PHE A 19 1.14 -2.01 1.36
CA PHE A 19 2.42 -2.46 1.90
C PHE A 19 2.25 -3.90 2.36
N LEU A 20 3.03 -4.81 1.77
CA LEU A 20 2.96 -6.24 2.06
C LEU A 20 4.25 -6.71 2.74
N LYS A 21 4.13 -7.53 3.79
CA LYS A 21 5.24 -8.21 4.47
C LYS A 21 4.84 -9.68 4.64
N ASN A 22 5.70 -10.60 4.19
CA ASN A 22 5.46 -12.05 4.27
C ASN A 22 4.14 -12.53 3.63
N GLY A 23 3.68 -11.87 2.56
CA GLY A 23 2.43 -12.22 1.87
C GLY A 23 1.17 -11.64 2.49
N GLU A 24 1.27 -10.90 3.59
CA GLU A 24 0.15 -10.23 4.26
C GLU A 24 0.20 -8.72 4.08
N VAL A 25 -0.97 -8.09 3.96
CA VAL A 25 -1.08 -6.62 3.92
C VAL A 25 -0.86 -6.08 5.33
N VAL A 26 0.27 -5.40 5.54
CA VAL A 26 0.61 -4.77 6.82
C VAL A 26 0.20 -3.30 6.87
N ASP A 27 0.00 -2.66 5.72
CA ASP A 27 -0.46 -1.27 5.67
C ASP A 27 -1.10 -0.90 4.31
N ARG A 28 -1.81 0.24 4.29
CA ARG A 28 -2.46 0.79 3.10
C ARG A 28 -2.47 2.33 3.13
N HIS A 29 -2.11 2.93 2.00
CA HIS A 29 -2.29 4.35 1.73
C HIS A 29 -3.25 4.58 0.57
N VAL A 30 -4.24 5.48 0.74
CA VAL A 30 -5.17 5.90 -0.31
C VAL A 30 -4.95 7.37 -0.61
N GLY A 31 -4.82 7.71 -1.88
CA GLY A 31 -4.53 9.05 -2.36
C GLY A 31 -3.07 9.24 -2.74
N THR A 32 -2.75 10.48 -3.08
CA THR A 32 -1.40 10.89 -3.48
C THR A 32 -0.59 11.36 -2.28
N ALA A 33 0.69 11.00 -2.23
CA ALA A 33 1.60 11.48 -1.21
C ALA A 33 2.99 11.79 -1.81
N PRO A 34 3.80 12.64 -1.15
CA PRO A 34 5.17 12.91 -1.57
C PRO A 34 6.08 11.70 -1.33
N LYS A 35 7.24 11.68 -1.99
CA LYS A 35 8.23 10.60 -1.86
C LYS A 35 8.66 10.34 -0.41
N THR A 36 8.82 11.41 0.38
CA THR A 36 9.25 11.33 1.79
C THR A 36 8.30 10.49 2.63
N PHE A 37 6.99 10.65 2.43
CA PHE A 37 5.96 9.87 3.12
C PHE A 37 6.15 8.37 2.90
N PHE A 38 6.37 7.94 1.64
CA PHE A 38 6.58 6.52 1.35
C PHE A 38 7.91 6.00 1.90
N PHE A 39 8.95 6.82 1.92
CA PHE A 39 10.24 6.44 2.49
C PHE A 39 10.13 6.18 4.00
N GLU A 40 9.55 7.12 4.74
CA GLU A 40 9.29 6.98 6.18
C GLU A 40 8.40 5.76 6.48
N LYS A 41 7.39 5.54 5.63
CA LYS A 41 6.47 4.41 5.80
C LYS A 41 7.16 3.07 5.63
N VAL A 42 7.99 2.91 4.60
CA VAL A 42 8.76 1.69 4.38
C VAL A 42 9.76 1.47 5.50
N ASP A 43 10.51 2.51 5.90
CA ASP A 43 11.49 2.42 6.98
C ASP A 43 10.85 1.97 8.30
N SER A 44 9.71 2.57 8.66
CA SER A 44 8.93 2.16 9.83
C SER A 44 8.50 0.69 9.77
N LEU A 45 8.05 0.18 8.63
CA LEU A 45 7.59 -1.21 8.47
C LEU A 45 8.73 -2.25 8.45
N LEU A 46 9.94 -1.84 8.06
CA LEU A 46 11.13 -2.69 8.06
C LEU A 46 11.74 -2.82 9.46
N ASN A 47 11.76 -1.73 10.21
CA ASN A 47 12.41 -1.65 11.54
C ASN A 47 11.45 -1.94 12.72
N SER A 48 10.20 -2.33 12.42
CA SER A 48 9.21 -2.81 13.41
C SER A 48 9.28 -4.32 13.64
#